data_AF-A0A433DL88-F1
#
_entry.id   AF-A0A433DL88-F1
#
_cell.length_a   1.000
_cell.length_b   1.000
_cell.length_c   1.000
_cell.angle_alpha   90.00
_cell.angle_beta   90.00
_cell.angle_gamma   90.00
#
_symmetry.space_group_name_H-M   'P 1'
#
loop_
_entity.id
_entity.type
_entity.pdbx_description
1 polymer ?
#
loop_
_entity_poly.entity_id
_entity_poly.type
_entity_poly.pdbx_seq_one_letter_code
_entity_poly.pdbx_strand_id
1 'polypeptide(L)'
;MATFKELVQKVKKFQMKYSKIRQHQPEWHALMGYTVGGSNLGSLFGVNPYKTVTQLIQNIIDIHHQGAHTLEYPPTCGWGNIFEQVARKYISWWFGCIVDCCNIYIQDEEMPNFRYSPDGIAVV
;
A
#
# COMPACT_ATOMS: atom_id res chain seq x y z
N MET A 1 29.07 -5.86 -1.80
CA MET A 1 27.95 -4.99 -1.39
C MET A 1 27.60 -4.09 -2.55
N ALA A 2 26.31 -3.84 -2.80
CA ALA A 2 25.91 -2.86 -3.81
C ALA A 2 26.24 -1.45 -3.31
N THR A 3 26.68 -0.58 -4.19
CA THR A 3 26.88 0.85 -3.89
C THR A 3 25.54 1.55 -3.72
N PHE A 4 25.52 2.67 -3.00
CA PHE A 4 24.32 3.50 -2.84
C PHE A 4 23.67 3.85 -4.20
N LYS A 5 24.49 4.18 -5.21
CA LYS A 5 24.03 4.48 -6.57
C LYS A 5 23.33 3.28 -7.22
N GLU A 6 23.83 2.07 -7.02
CA GLU A 6 23.20 0.84 -7.52
C GLU A 6 21.89 0.53 -6.81
N LEU A 7 21.81 0.77 -5.49
CA LEU A 7 20.57 0.59 -4.73
C LEU A 7 19.48 1.57 -5.19
N VAL A 8 19.83 2.85 -5.38
CA VAL A 8 18.90 3.84 -5.94
C VAL A 8 18.41 3.42 -7.32
N GLN A 9 19.28 2.91 -8.19
CA GLN A 9 18.87 2.45 -9.52
C GLN A 9 17.93 1.24 -9.44
N LYS A 10 18.17 0.31 -8.50
CA LYS A 10 17.28 -0.85 -8.27
C LYS A 10 15.91 -0.41 -7.82
N VAL A 11 15.82 0.51 -6.85
CA VAL A 11 14.55 1.05 -6.35
C VAL A 11 13.79 1.79 -7.45
N LYS A 12 14.46 2.61 -8.26
CA LYS A 12 13.82 3.27 -9.42
C LYS A 12 13.28 2.27 -10.44
N LYS A 13 14.04 1.22 -10.76
CA LYS A 13 13.56 0.13 -11.65
C LYS A 13 12.34 -0.57 -11.06
N PHE A 14 12.35 -0.85 -9.77
CA PHE A 14 11.23 -1.44 -9.05
C PHE A 14 9.99 -0.53 -9.09
N GLN A 15 10.16 0.76 -8.81
CA GLN A 15 9.09 1.76 -8.92
C GLN A 15 8.48 1.78 -10.32
N MET A 16 9.30 1.84 -11.37
CA MET A 16 8.81 1.86 -12.76
C MET A 16 8.03 0.58 -13.13
N LYS A 17 8.41 -0.58 -12.57
CA LYS A 17 7.67 -1.83 -12.76
C LYS A 17 6.24 -1.74 -12.22
N TYR A 18 6.06 -1.11 -11.05
CA TYR A 18 4.80 -1.10 -10.30
C TYR A 18 4.05 0.24 -10.31
N SER A 19 4.54 1.26 -11.03
CA SER A 19 3.96 2.61 -11.03
C SER A 19 2.73 2.78 -11.93
N LYS A 20 2.32 1.73 -12.66
CA LYS A 20 1.18 1.77 -13.59
C LYS A 20 -0.14 1.99 -12.86
N ILE A 21 -0.29 1.42 -11.68
CA ILE A 21 -1.46 1.57 -10.82
C ILE A 21 -1.00 2.33 -9.58
N ARG A 22 -1.67 3.45 -9.30
CA ARG A 22 -1.35 4.32 -8.17
C ARG A 22 -2.43 4.23 -7.11
N GLN A 23 -2.01 4.28 -5.86
CA GLN A 23 -2.92 4.32 -4.72
C GLN A 23 -3.93 5.48 -4.87
N HIS A 24 -5.16 5.25 -4.41
CA HIS A 24 -6.27 6.22 -4.48
C HIS A 24 -6.77 6.57 -5.88
N GLN A 25 -6.36 5.83 -6.93
CA GLN A 25 -6.92 5.97 -8.27
C GLN A 25 -8.06 4.96 -8.52
N PRO A 26 -8.99 5.24 -9.45
CA PRO A 26 -10.11 4.34 -9.77
C PRO A 26 -9.67 2.91 -10.09
N GLU A 27 -8.58 2.74 -10.83
CA GLU A 27 -8.05 1.42 -11.20
C GLU A 27 -7.54 0.65 -9.97
N TRP A 28 -6.99 1.36 -8.99
CA TRP A 28 -6.60 0.78 -7.71
C TRP A 28 -7.82 0.31 -6.92
N HIS A 29 -8.87 1.13 -6.86
CA HIS A 29 -10.09 0.74 -6.15
C HIS A 29 -10.79 -0.46 -6.78
N ALA A 30 -10.80 -0.57 -8.11
CA ALA A 30 -11.38 -1.70 -8.82
C ALA A 30 -10.74 -3.04 -8.41
N LEU A 31 -9.45 -3.04 -8.06
CA LEU A 31 -8.73 -4.24 -7.65
C LEU A 31 -9.00 -4.64 -6.19
N MET A 32 -9.52 -3.74 -5.35
CA MET A 32 -9.76 -3.99 -3.92
C MET A 32 -10.83 -5.06 -3.69
N GLY A 33 -11.79 -5.22 -4.61
CA GLY A 33 -12.82 -6.26 -4.54
C GLY A 33 -12.33 -7.66 -4.93
N TYR A 34 -11.08 -7.79 -5.36
CA TYR A 34 -10.49 -9.06 -5.81
C TYR A 34 -9.19 -9.42 -5.07
N THR A 35 -8.72 -8.54 -4.20
CA THR A 35 -7.38 -8.66 -3.59
C THR A 35 -7.39 -8.36 -2.10
N VAL A 36 -6.51 -9.04 -1.37
CA VAL A 36 -6.26 -8.81 0.05
C VAL A 36 -4.99 -7.97 0.18
N GLY A 37 -5.10 -6.81 0.82
CA GLY A 37 -3.95 -5.95 1.13
C GLY A 37 -3.20 -6.38 2.38
N GLY A 38 -1.95 -5.93 2.51
CA GLY A 38 -1.15 -6.12 3.73
C GLY A 38 -1.86 -5.68 5.02
N SER A 39 -2.61 -4.57 4.99
CA SER A 39 -3.40 -4.09 6.13
C SER A 39 -4.54 -5.03 6.54
N ASN A 40 -4.96 -5.95 5.67
CA ASN A 40 -6.01 -6.94 5.94
C ASN A 40 -5.47 -8.23 6.57
N LEU A 41 -4.15 -8.45 6.58
CA LEU A 41 -3.55 -9.68 7.10
C LEU A 41 -3.90 -9.90 8.57
N GLY A 42 -3.90 -8.85 9.40
CA GLY A 42 -4.31 -8.97 10.79
C GLY A 42 -5.74 -9.49 10.95
N SER A 43 -6.67 -9.07 10.08
CA SER A 43 -8.05 -9.57 10.07
C SER A 43 -8.12 -11.00 9.57
N LEU A 44 -7.33 -11.36 8.56
CA LEU A 44 -7.26 -12.71 8.00
C LEU A 44 -6.76 -13.73 9.03
N PHE A 45 -5.76 -13.35 9.83
CA PHE A 45 -5.21 -14.19 10.91
C PHE A 45 -5.99 -14.09 12.23
N GLY A 46 -7.08 -13.31 12.29
CA GLY A 46 -7.89 -13.16 13.50
C GLY A 46 -7.23 -12.40 14.65
N VAL A 47 -6.16 -11.65 14.38
CA VAL A 47 -5.41 -10.86 15.37
C VAL A 47 -5.77 -9.37 15.37
N ASN A 48 -6.57 -8.92 14.40
CA ASN A 48 -7.03 -7.53 14.34
C ASN A 48 -8.23 -7.29 15.27
N PRO A 49 -8.12 -6.42 16.29
CA PRO A 49 -9.21 -6.14 17.22
C PRO A 49 -10.32 -5.27 16.62
N TYR A 50 -10.10 -4.65 15.46
CA TYR A 50 -11.02 -3.69 14.85
C TYR A 50 -11.85 -4.26 13.69
N LYS A 51 -11.40 -5.36 13.07
CA LYS A 51 -12.05 -5.97 11.91
C LYS A 51 -11.83 -7.48 11.90
N THR A 52 -12.92 -8.24 11.98
CA THR A 52 -12.92 -9.71 11.92
C THR A 52 -12.71 -10.22 10.49
N VAL A 53 -12.40 -11.52 10.35
CA VAL A 53 -12.30 -12.16 9.04
C VAL A 53 -13.62 -12.13 8.26
N THR A 54 -14.76 -12.32 8.93
CA THR A 54 -16.08 -12.27 8.30
C THR A 54 -16.40 -10.87 7.78
N GLN A 55 -16.10 -9.83 8.56
CA GLN A 55 -16.24 -8.44 8.11
C GLN A 55 -15.32 -8.13 6.93
N LEU A 56 -14.08 -8.65 6.93
CA LEU A 56 -13.18 -8.51 5.78
C LEU A 56 -13.77 -9.15 4.51
N ILE A 57 -14.27 -10.38 4.60
CA ILE A 57 -14.89 -11.08 3.47
C ILE A 57 -16.09 -10.29 2.94
N GLN A 58 -16.97 -9.83 3.84
CA GLN A 58 -18.14 -9.04 3.45
C GLN A 58 -17.72 -7.75 2.73
N ASN A 59 -16.74 -7.02 3.25
CA ASN A 59 -16.24 -5.80 2.61
C ASN A 59 -15.69 -6.07 1.19
N ILE A 60 -14.98 -7.19 0.98
CA ILE A 60 -14.46 -7.55 -0.35
C ILE A 60 -15.63 -7.82 -1.32
N ILE A 61 -16.64 -8.56 -0.87
CA ILE A 61 -17.87 -8.85 -1.65
C ILE A 61 -18.61 -7.54 -1.98
N ASP A 62 -18.75 -6.64 -1.02
CA ASP A 62 -19.44 -5.36 -1.21
C ASP A 62 -18.70 -4.47 -2.21
N ILE A 63 -17.37 -4.38 -2.12
CA ILE A 63 -16.56 -3.64 -3.09
C ILE A 63 -16.67 -4.28 -4.48
N HIS A 64 -16.70 -5.61 -4.59
CA HIS A 64 -16.83 -6.31 -5.85
C HIS A 64 -18.18 -6.03 -6.55
N HIS A 65 -19.29 -6.06 -5.80
CA HIS A 65 -20.63 -5.91 -6.36
C HIS A 65 -21.10 -4.46 -6.49
N GLN A 66 -20.75 -3.62 -5.52
CA GLN A 66 -21.25 -2.24 -5.43
C GLN A 66 -20.17 -1.25 -5.91
N GLY A 67 -18.90 -1.64 -5.92
CA GLY A 67 -17.78 -0.81 -6.38
C GLY A 67 -17.12 -0.01 -5.25
N ALA A 68 -16.18 0.83 -5.64
CA ALA A 68 -15.25 1.54 -4.74
C ALA A 68 -15.89 2.47 -3.70
N HIS A 69 -17.13 2.90 -3.90
CA HIS A 69 -17.81 3.84 -3.01
C HIS A 69 -18.15 3.24 -1.65
N THR A 70 -18.09 1.91 -1.51
CA THR A 70 -18.21 1.18 -0.24
C THR A 70 -16.92 1.16 0.57
N LEU A 71 -15.82 1.70 0.03
CA LEU A 71 -14.59 1.87 0.79
C LEU A 71 -14.78 2.96 1.85
N GLU A 72 -14.88 2.53 3.10
CA GLU A 72 -14.88 3.42 4.24
C GLU A 72 -13.51 4.09 4.40
N TYR A 73 -13.48 5.41 4.25
CA TYR A 73 -12.33 6.24 4.62
C TYR A 73 -12.64 6.96 5.94
N PRO A 74 -12.30 6.36 7.09
CA PRO A 74 -12.51 7.03 8.35
C PRO A 74 -11.66 8.31 8.44
N PRO A 75 -12.10 9.33 9.20
CA PRO A 75 -11.34 10.58 9.38
C PRO A 75 -9.90 10.38 9.85
N THR A 76 -9.61 9.26 10.53
CA THR A 76 -8.26 8.87 10.96
C THR A 76 -7.32 8.60 9.78
N CYS A 77 -7.81 8.08 8.65
CA CYS A 77 -7.03 7.97 7.41
C CYS A 77 -6.68 9.34 6.82
N GLY A 78 -7.52 10.36 7.04
CA GLY A 78 -7.25 11.73 6.61
C GLY A 78 -6.00 12.32 7.26
N TRP A 79 -5.80 12.08 8.55
CA TRP A 79 -4.57 12.49 9.25
C TRP A 79 -3.33 11.80 8.67
N GLY A 80 -3.39 10.49 8.44
CA GLY A 80 -2.29 9.75 7.82
C GLY A 80 -1.87 10.36 6.49
N ASN A 81 -2.83 10.59 5.58
CA ASN A 81 -2.58 11.14 4.25
C ASN A 81 -1.93 12.54 4.29
N ILE A 82 -2.35 13.41 5.22
CA ILE A 82 -1.80 14.78 5.34
C ILE A 82 -0.35 14.74 5.83
N PHE A 83 -0.05 13.92 6.83
CA PHE A 83 1.25 13.92 7.49
C PHE A 83 2.26 12.96 6.88
N GLU A 84 1.86 12.06 5.97
CA GLU A 84 2.78 11.10 5.34
C GLU A 84 3.96 11.79 4.65
N GLN A 85 3.72 12.88 3.90
CA GLN A 85 4.80 13.61 3.25
C GLN A 85 5.78 14.23 4.26
N VAL A 86 5.26 14.73 5.38
CA VAL A 86 6.08 15.31 6.46
C VAL A 86 6.92 14.22 7.13
N ALA A 87 6.30 13.08 7.46
CA ALA A 87 6.98 11.93 8.04
C ALA A 87 8.10 11.41 7.13
N ARG A 88 7.86 11.31 5.82
CA ARG A 88 8.89 10.91 4.84
C ARG A 88 10.07 11.87 4.79
N LYS A 89 9.82 13.18 4.75
CA LYS A 89 10.89 14.20 4.77
C LYS A 89 11.72 14.10 6.05
N TYR A 90 11.05 13.90 7.19
CA TYR A 90 11.71 13.70 8.48
C TYR A 90 12.60 12.46 8.48
N ILE A 91 12.08 11.30 8.02
CA ILE A 91 12.84 10.04 7.92
C ILE A 91 14.07 10.21 7.02
N SER A 92 13.90 10.77 5.82
CA SER A 92 15.02 11.01 4.90
C SER A 92 16.11 11.89 5.52
N TRP A 93 15.72 12.96 6.22
CA TRP A 93 16.66 13.85 6.90
C TRP A 93 17.36 13.19 8.08
N TRP A 94 16.60 12.54 8.96
CA TRP A 94 17.12 11.95 10.20
C TRP A 94 18.07 10.79 9.93
N PHE A 95 17.73 9.93 8.96
CA PHE A 95 18.53 8.74 8.63
C PHE A 95 19.51 8.99 7.47
N GLY A 96 19.55 10.18 6.88
CA GLY A 96 20.41 10.48 5.74
C GLY A 96 20.14 9.60 4.52
N CYS A 97 18.88 9.23 4.30
CA CYS A 97 18.47 8.23 3.31
C CYS A 97 17.53 8.82 2.25
N ILE A 98 17.26 8.06 1.18
CA ILE A 98 16.23 8.40 0.20
C ILE A 98 15.02 7.49 0.42
N VAL A 99 13.83 8.08 0.57
CA VAL A 99 12.56 7.34 0.63
C VAL A 99 11.78 7.49 -0.68
N ASP A 100 11.70 6.42 -1.47
CA ASP A 100 11.04 6.36 -2.77
C ASP A 100 9.94 5.27 -2.81
N CYS A 101 9.41 4.93 -3.99
CA CYS A 101 8.38 3.89 -4.18
C CYS A 101 7.06 4.18 -3.46
N CYS A 102 6.69 5.44 -3.30
CA CYS A 102 5.48 5.83 -2.60
C CYS A 102 4.26 5.77 -3.52
N ASN A 103 3.11 5.41 -2.96
CA ASN A 103 1.84 5.26 -3.69
C ASN A 103 1.86 4.21 -4.81
N ILE A 104 2.84 3.30 -4.83
CA ILE A 104 2.85 2.21 -5.81
C ILE A 104 1.92 1.09 -5.36
N TYR A 105 1.33 0.41 -6.34
CA TYR A 105 0.56 -0.80 -6.12
C TYR A 105 1.41 -2.01 -6.52
N ILE A 106 1.76 -2.83 -5.53
CA ILE A 106 2.51 -4.07 -5.73
C ILE A 106 1.50 -5.20 -5.64
N GLN A 107 1.37 -5.96 -6.72
CA GLN A 107 0.65 -7.23 -6.73
C GLN A 107 1.68 -8.32 -6.96
N ASP A 108 1.62 -9.35 -6.14
CA ASP A 108 2.53 -10.47 -6.23
C ASP A 108 2.20 -11.30 -7.48
N GLU A 109 3.21 -11.71 -8.23
CA GLU A 109 3.03 -12.48 -9.47
C GLU A 109 2.69 -13.95 -9.18
N GLU A 110 3.18 -14.50 -8.07
CA GLU A 110 2.91 -15.86 -7.60
C GLU A 110 1.62 -15.92 -6.76
N MET A 111 1.29 -14.82 -6.08
CA MET A 111 0.07 -14.65 -5.28
C MET A 111 -0.77 -13.47 -5.79
N PRO A 112 -1.43 -13.59 -6.97
CA PRO A 112 -2.13 -12.48 -7.61
C PRO A 112 -3.27 -11.89 -6.77
N ASN A 113 -3.83 -12.64 -5.82
CA ASN A 113 -4.88 -12.13 -4.94
C ASN A 113 -4.32 -11.37 -3.72
N PHE A 114 -2.99 -11.25 -3.60
CA PHE A 114 -2.32 -10.50 -2.56
C PHE A 114 -1.68 -9.23 -3.12
N ARG A 115 -1.78 -8.14 -2.36
CA ARG A 115 -1.21 -6.85 -2.73
C ARG A 115 -0.59 -6.13 -1.54
N TYR A 116 0.31 -5.22 -1.87
CA TYR A 116 0.92 -4.30 -0.91
C TYR A 116 1.09 -2.92 -1.53
N SER A 117 1.04 -1.88 -0.69
CA SER A 117 1.26 -0.49 -1.11
C SER A 117 2.08 0.17 -0.01
N PRO A 118 3.41 0.16 -0.12
CA PRO A 118 4.27 0.70 0.92
C PRO A 118 4.22 2.24 0.91
N ASP A 119 4.25 2.83 2.10
CA ASP A 119 4.36 4.29 2.28
C ASP A 119 5.71 4.83 1.76
N GLY A 120 6.71 3.94 1.66
CA GLY A 120 7.97 4.17 0.97
C GLY A 120 9.00 3.07 1.21
N ILE A 121 10.03 3.04 0.37
CA ILE A 121 11.20 2.18 0.50
C ILE A 121 12.41 3.09 0.73
N ALA A 122 13.05 2.93 1.88
CA ALA A 122 14.26 3.66 2.24
C ALA A 122 15.51 3.02 1.61
N VAL A 123 16.36 3.84 1.01
CA VAL A 123 17.69 3.46 0.52
C VAL A 123 18.73 4.09 1.43
N VAL A 124 19.45 3.23 2.15
CA VAL A 124 20.53 3.56 3.10
C VAL A 124 21.89 3.17 2.56
#